data_AF-A0A7W2RYB7-F1
#
_entry.id   AF-A0A7W2RYB7-F1
#
_cell.length_a   1.000
_cell.length_b   1.000
_cell.length_c   1.000
_cell.angle_alpha   90.00
_cell.angle_beta   90.00
_cell.angle_gamma   90.00
#
_symmetry.space_group_name_H-M   'P 1'
#
loop_
_entity.id
_entity.type
_entity.pdbx_description
1 polymer ?
#
loop_
_entity_poly.entity_id
_entity_poly.type
_entity_poly.pdbx_seq_one_letter_code
_entity_poly.pdbx_strand_id
1 'polypeptide(L)'
;MEELVSADIHFIVALLASEEAQVTELKSDFAQWQVADTQVQEVLAGLVNDGTIGVTILEKEVFNDLDTNESIALIKQWEFFVQSPYQLFLTDDGYQRWDTDDWGITTKRAQHLMFSNQGSSIRV
;
A
#
# COMPACT_ATOMS: atom_id res chain seq x y z
N MET A 1 21.92 -4.68 -5.66
CA MET A 1 20.46 -4.56 -5.74
C MET A 1 20.19 -3.13 -6.17
N GLU A 2 19.33 -2.89 -7.15
CA GLU A 2 18.93 -1.51 -7.49
C GLU A 2 18.12 -0.94 -6.33
N GLU A 3 18.38 0.31 -5.96
CA GLU A 3 17.59 1.02 -4.95
C GLU A 3 16.21 1.34 -5.53
N LEU A 4 15.17 1.25 -4.69
CA LEU A 4 13.83 1.72 -5.05
C LEU A 4 13.79 3.24 -4.93
N VAL A 5 13.30 3.91 -5.97
CA VAL A 5 13.01 5.35 -5.92
C VAL A 5 11.60 5.58 -5.37
N SER A 6 11.29 6.82 -4.98
CA SER A 6 9.97 7.17 -4.41
C SER A 6 8.79 6.71 -5.28
N ALA A 7 8.90 6.83 -6.61
CA ALA A 7 7.88 6.37 -7.55
C ALA A 7 7.66 4.84 -7.50
N ASP A 8 8.73 4.06 -7.31
CA ASP A 8 8.61 2.61 -7.16
C ASP A 8 7.82 2.27 -5.89
N ILE A 9 8.10 2.97 -4.77
CA ILE A 9 7.41 2.76 -3.49
C ILE A 9 5.92 3.12 -3.60
N HIS A 10 5.60 4.25 -4.26
CA HIS A 10 4.21 4.64 -4.52
C HIS A 10 3.47 3.56 -5.32
N PHE A 11 4.08 3.07 -6.40
CA PHE A 11 3.49 2.03 -7.23
C PHE A 11 3.28 0.72 -6.46
N ILE A 12 4.26 0.27 -5.67
CA ILE A 12 4.15 -0.96 -4.88
C ILE A 12 3.03 -0.82 -3.83
N VAL A 13 2.94 0.31 -3.13
CA VAL A 13 1.87 0.56 -2.16
C VAL A 13 0.50 0.53 -2.84
N ALA A 14 0.35 1.19 -3.98
CA ALA A 14 -0.90 1.21 -4.73
C ALA A 14 -1.27 -0.16 -5.31
N LEU A 15 -0.28 -0.93 -5.76
CA LEU A 15 -0.46 -2.31 -6.20
C LEU A 15 -1.00 -3.18 -5.06
N LEU A 16 -0.34 -3.16 -3.90
CA LEU A 16 -0.77 -3.92 -2.71
C LEU A 16 -2.16 -3.49 -2.22
N ALA A 17 -2.46 -2.19 -2.30
CA ALA A 17 -3.80 -1.67 -2.00
C ALA A 17 -4.85 -2.16 -3.01
N SER A 18 -4.50 -2.31 -4.30
CA SER A 18 -5.41 -2.85 -5.30
C SER A 18 -5.77 -4.32 -5.07
N GLU A 19 -4.87 -5.04 -4.39
CA GLU A 19 -5.00 -6.45 -4.04
C GLU A 19 -5.55 -6.68 -2.62
N GLU A 20 -5.89 -5.60 -1.92
CA GLU A 20 -6.32 -5.59 -0.52
C GLU A 20 -5.35 -6.32 0.43
N ALA A 21 -4.06 -6.20 0.15
CA ALA A 21 -3.02 -6.92 0.88
C ALA A 21 -2.90 -6.44 2.34
N GLN A 22 -2.44 -7.36 3.20
CA GLN A 22 -2.13 -7.00 4.59
C GLN A 22 -0.88 -6.12 4.65
N VAL A 23 -0.86 -5.20 5.61
CA VAL A 23 0.28 -4.29 5.81
C VAL A 23 1.56 -5.04 6.23
N THR A 24 1.41 -6.24 6.79
CA THR A 24 2.50 -7.19 7.10
C THR A 24 3.30 -7.58 5.85
N GLU A 25 2.64 -7.75 4.70
CA GLU A 25 3.25 -8.08 3.41
C GLU A 25 4.10 -6.91 2.92
N LEU A 26 3.59 -5.69 3.08
CA LEU A 26 4.24 -4.43 2.76
C LEU A 26 5.61 -4.29 3.48
N LYS A 27 5.65 -4.57 4.78
CA LYS A 27 6.91 -4.57 5.57
C LYS A 27 7.90 -5.62 5.03
N SER A 28 7.40 -6.80 4.69
CA SER A 28 8.22 -7.91 4.22
C SER A 28 8.84 -7.62 2.85
N ASP A 29 8.07 -7.02 1.95
CA ASP A 29 8.53 -6.62 0.63
C ASP A 29 9.57 -5.50 0.73
N PHE A 30 9.26 -4.40 1.44
CA PHE A 30 10.19 -3.28 1.56
C PHE A 30 11.48 -3.61 2.32
N ALA A 31 11.44 -4.55 3.27
CA ALA A 31 12.63 -5.03 3.95
C ALA A 31 13.62 -5.74 3.00
N GLN A 32 13.14 -6.45 1.98
CA GLN A 32 14.01 -7.09 0.98
C GLN A 32 14.78 -6.06 0.16
N TRP A 33 14.14 -4.92 -0.12
CA TRP A 33 14.71 -3.81 -0.86
C TRP A 33 15.48 -2.80 0.01
N GLN A 34 15.60 -3.06 1.32
CA GLN A 34 16.27 -2.19 2.30
C GLN A 34 15.69 -0.76 2.35
N VAL A 35 14.40 -0.61 2.05
CA VAL A 35 13.71 0.68 2.17
C VAL A 35 13.49 1.00 3.65
N ALA A 36 13.79 2.22 4.06
CA ALA A 36 13.60 2.65 5.44
C ALA A 36 12.11 2.75 5.78
N ASP A 37 11.72 2.24 6.96
CA ASP A 37 10.35 2.31 7.46
C ASP A 37 9.76 3.72 7.43
N THR A 38 10.58 4.74 7.71
CA THR A 38 10.15 6.15 7.68
C THR A 38 9.72 6.59 6.29
N GLN A 39 10.39 6.11 5.24
CA GLN A 39 10.05 6.44 3.86
C GLN A 39 8.74 5.76 3.45
N VAL A 40 8.51 4.52 3.88
CA VAL A 40 7.24 3.81 3.65
C VAL A 40 6.09 4.52 4.36
N GLN A 41 6.29 4.93 5.61
CA GLN A 41 5.29 5.68 6.39
C GLN A 41 4.94 7.02 5.73
N GLU A 42 5.91 7.75 5.21
CA GLU A 42 5.69 9.01 4.50
C GLU A 42 4.83 8.81 3.25
N VAL A 43 5.13 7.79 2.44
CA VAL A 43 4.34 7.45 1.25
C VAL A 43 2.92 7.02 1.61
N LEU A 44 2.76 6.14 2.60
CA LEU A 44 1.45 5.70 3.07
C LEU A 44 0.60 6.88 3.57
N ALA A 45 1.17 7.73 4.41
CA ALA A 45 0.47 8.89 4.94
C ALA A 45 0.09 9.87 3.81
N GLY A 46 0.95 10.04 2.81
CA GLY A 46 0.67 10.85 1.62
C GLY A 46 -0.52 10.31 0.82
N LEU A 47 -0.51 9.01 0.51
CA LEU A 47 -1.55 8.35 -0.28
C LEU A 47 -2.89 8.21 0.48
N VAL A 48 -2.86 8.13 1.81
CA VAL A 48 -4.08 8.20 2.63
C VAL A 48 -4.63 9.62 2.65
N ASN A 49 -3.75 10.62 2.76
CA ASN A 49 -4.14 12.02 2.85
C ASN A 49 -4.67 12.59 1.52
N ASP A 50 -4.14 12.11 0.38
CA ASP A 50 -4.66 12.47 -0.94
C ASP A 50 -5.88 11.65 -1.37
N GLY A 51 -6.30 10.69 -0.54
CA GLY A 51 -7.48 9.87 -0.74
C GLY A 51 -7.25 8.71 -1.71
N THR A 52 -6.03 8.44 -2.17
CA THR A 52 -5.73 7.33 -3.09
C THR A 52 -5.92 5.96 -2.43
N ILE A 53 -5.51 5.80 -1.18
CA ILE A 53 -5.64 4.54 -0.45
C ILE A 53 -6.38 4.73 0.88
N GLY A 54 -7.05 3.67 1.33
CA GLY A 54 -7.65 3.58 2.66
C GLY A 54 -7.03 2.46 3.49
N VAL A 55 -7.32 2.47 4.79
CA VAL A 55 -6.96 1.39 5.71
C VAL A 55 -8.25 0.75 6.23
N THR A 56 -8.30 -0.57 6.22
CA THR A 56 -9.46 -1.32 6.69
C THR A 56 -9.03 -2.47 7.59
N ILE A 57 -9.96 -2.94 8.42
CA ILE A 57 -9.80 -4.17 9.19
C ILE A 57 -11.02 -5.06 8.99
N LEU A 58 -10.78 -6.34 8.74
CA LEU A 58 -11.84 -7.35 8.67
C LEU A 58 -12.15 -7.87 10.07
N GLU A 59 -13.28 -7.47 10.63
CA GLU A 59 -13.78 -7.97 11.92
C GLU A 59 -15.13 -8.66 11.73
N LYS A 60 -15.25 -9.92 12.17
CA LYS A 60 -16.51 -10.68 12.13
C LYS A 60 -17.19 -10.63 10.76
N GLU A 61 -16.39 -10.82 9.71
CA GLU A 61 -16.84 -10.81 8.30
C GLU A 61 -17.31 -9.43 7.78
N VAL A 62 -17.05 -8.36 8.53
CA VAL A 62 -17.34 -6.97 8.12
C VAL A 62 -16.05 -6.18 8.01
N PHE A 63 -15.89 -5.48 6.89
CA PHE A 63 -14.82 -4.51 6.72
C PHE A 63 -15.17 -3.22 7.43
N ASN A 64 -14.27 -2.77 8.30
CA ASN A 64 -14.38 -1.50 9.01
C ASN A 64 -13.27 -0.58 8.52
N ASP A 65 -13.65 0.36 7.67
CA ASP A 65 -12.72 1.33 7.10
C ASP A 65 -12.43 2.42 8.12
N LEU A 66 -11.15 2.72 8.31
CA LEU A 66 -10.70 3.77 9.20
C LEU A 66 -10.82 5.11 8.49
N ASP A 67 -11.11 6.17 9.24
CA ASP A 67 -11.03 7.51 8.66
C ASP A 67 -9.57 7.91 8.36
N THR A 68 -9.40 8.99 7.58
CA THR A 68 -8.08 9.50 7.19
C THR A 68 -7.19 9.82 8.40
N ASN A 69 -7.73 10.40 9.46
CA ASN A 69 -6.95 10.80 10.64
C ASN A 69 -6.54 9.59 11.47
N GLU A 70 -7.45 8.63 11.66
CA GLU A 70 -7.20 7.36 12.33
C GLU A 70 -6.13 6.56 11.58
N SER A 71 -6.26 6.47 10.25
CA SER A 71 -5.28 5.82 9.37
C SER A 71 -3.89 6.45 9.50
N ILE A 72 -3.78 7.78 9.44
CA ILE A 72 -2.49 8.48 9.60
C ILE A 72 -1.91 8.29 11.02
N ALA A 73 -2.75 8.32 12.06
CA ALA A 73 -2.32 8.07 13.43
C ALA A 73 -1.81 6.63 13.63
N LEU A 74 -2.42 5.68 12.93
CA LEU A 74 -2.02 4.28 12.92
C LEU A 74 -0.70 4.07 12.17
N ILE A 75 -0.52 4.69 11.00
CA ILE A 75 0.74 4.64 10.23
C ILE A 75 1.93 5.13 11.06
N LYS A 76 1.74 6.20 11.85
CA LYS A 76 2.76 6.73 12.78
C LYS A 76 3.13 5.75 13.89
N GLN A 77 2.27 4.77 14.19
CA GLN A 77 2.52 3.67 15.10
C GLN A 77 2.97 2.42 14.33
N TRP A 78 3.98 2.59 13.47
CA TRP A 78 4.41 1.61 12.48
C TRP A 78 4.53 0.17 12.99
N GLU A 79 5.24 -0.04 14.10
CA GLU A 79 5.45 -1.38 14.65
C GLU A 79 4.15 -2.08 15.08
N PHE A 80 3.16 -1.31 15.56
CA PHE A 80 1.85 -1.86 15.86
C PHE A 80 1.06 -2.13 14.57
N PHE A 81 1.11 -1.18 13.62
CA PHE A 81 0.36 -1.24 12.38
C PHE A 81 0.73 -2.48 11.54
N VAL A 82 2.03 -2.72 11.35
CA VAL A 82 2.57 -3.85 10.56
C VAL A 82 2.45 -5.21 11.24
N GLN A 83 2.05 -5.27 12.52
CA GLN A 83 1.81 -6.53 13.25
C GLN A 83 0.32 -6.82 13.39
N SER A 84 -0.53 -5.87 13.00
CA SER A 84 -1.97 -5.93 13.14
C SER A 84 -2.62 -6.38 11.82
N PRO A 85 -3.85 -6.92 11.86
CA PRO A 85 -4.51 -7.48 10.68
C PRO A 85 -5.13 -6.40 9.76
N TYR A 86 -4.54 -5.21 9.73
CA TYR A 86 -5.00 -4.14 8.85
C TYR A 86 -4.60 -4.43 7.41
N GLN A 87 -5.48 -4.03 6.49
CA GLN A 87 -5.30 -4.14 5.05
C GLN A 87 -5.34 -2.73 4.45
N LEU A 88 -4.62 -2.55 3.35
CA LEU A 88 -4.80 -1.39 2.51
C LEU A 88 -5.87 -1.69 1.46
N PHE A 89 -6.56 -0.67 0.98
CA PHE A 89 -7.42 -0.80 -0.20
C PHE A 89 -7.33 0.45 -1.07
N LEU A 90 -7.57 0.31 -2.37
CA LEU A 90 -7.77 1.48 -3.25
C LEU A 90 -9.16 2.05 -3.01
N THR A 91 -9.24 3.37 -2.82
CA THR A 91 -10.53 4.08 -2.84
C THR A 91 -11.03 4.21 -4.28
N ASP A 92 -12.23 4.75 -4.46
CA ASP A 92 -12.74 5.09 -5.81
C ASP A 92 -11.80 6.05 -6.56
N ASP A 93 -11.25 7.05 -5.86
CA ASP A 93 -10.26 7.99 -6.42
C ASP A 93 -8.94 7.27 -6.72
N GLY A 94 -8.56 6.32 -5.85
CA GLY A 94 -7.42 5.44 -6.04
C GLY A 94 -7.51 4.59 -7.29
N TYR A 95 -8.65 3.97 -7.56
CA TYR A 95 -8.90 3.19 -8.78
C TYR A 95 -8.87 4.07 -10.03
N GLN A 96 -9.49 5.26 -9.99
CA GLN A 96 -9.41 6.20 -11.11
C GLN A 96 -7.97 6.60 -11.42
N ARG A 97 -7.19 6.90 -10.38
CA ARG A 97 -5.76 7.21 -10.52
C ARG A 97 -4.97 6.01 -11.01
N TRP A 98 -5.24 4.82 -10.50
CA TRP A 98 -4.59 3.58 -10.95
C TRP A 98 -4.73 3.36 -12.46
N ASP A 99 -5.92 3.63 -13.01
CA ASP A 99 -6.22 3.46 -14.42
C ASP A 99 -5.68 4.57 -15.33
N THR A 100 -5.44 5.78 -14.80
CA THR A 100 -5.19 6.98 -15.61
C THR A 100 -3.85 7.67 -15.38
N ASP A 101 -3.19 7.41 -14.24
CA ASP A 101 -1.93 8.04 -13.86
C ASP A 101 -0.74 7.21 -14.34
N ASP A 102 0.26 7.90 -14.90
CA ASP A 102 1.58 7.32 -15.09
C ASP A 102 2.29 7.47 -13.76
N TRP A 103 2.30 6.41 -12.94
CA TRP A 103 2.92 6.33 -11.61
C TRP A 103 4.44 6.64 -11.59
N GLY A 104 4.98 7.18 -12.67
CA GLY A 104 6.38 7.56 -12.84
C GLY A 104 7.27 6.35 -13.08
N ILE A 105 6.69 5.22 -13.47
CA ILE A 105 7.41 3.96 -13.66
C ILE A 105 7.23 3.42 -15.08
N THR A 106 8.31 2.90 -15.64
CA THR A 106 8.23 2.24 -16.95
C THR A 106 7.52 0.89 -16.82
N THR A 107 6.83 0.44 -17.88
CA THR A 107 6.19 -0.90 -17.92
C THR A 107 7.15 -2.03 -17.57
N LYS A 108 8.43 -1.93 -17.98
CA LYS A 108 9.46 -2.92 -17.66
C LYS A 108 9.79 -2.95 -16.17
N ARG A 109 9.83 -1.78 -15.52
CA ARG A 109 10.03 -1.64 -14.08
C ARG A 109 8.81 -2.17 -13.32
N ALA A 110 7.60 -1.80 -13.75
CA ALA A 110 6.34 -2.29 -13.20
C ALA A 110 6.27 -3.82 -13.19
N GLN A 111 6.57 -4.46 -14.33
CA GLN A 111 6.60 -5.91 -14.44
C GLN A 111 7.58 -6.54 -13.45
N HIS A 112 8.78 -5.98 -13.31
CA HIS A 112 9.77 -6.48 -12.37
C HIS A 112 9.29 -6.43 -10.91
N LEU A 113 8.52 -5.40 -10.55
CA LEU A 113 7.94 -5.22 -9.22
C LEU A 113 6.71 -6.12 -8.98
N MET A 114 5.86 -6.30 -10.01
CA MET A 114 4.63 -7.10 -9.94
C MET A 114 4.86 -8.61 -9.81
N PHE A 115 5.98 -9.16 -10.33
CA PHE A 115 6.23 -10.61 -10.29
C PHE A 115 6.52 -11.17 -8.88
N SER A 116 6.61 -10.32 -7.85
CA SER A 116 6.89 -10.76 -6.47
C SER A 116 5.68 -11.39 -5.77
N ASN A 117 4.44 -10.96 -6.06
CA ASN A 117 3.25 -11.38 -5.30
C ASN A 117 2.14 -11.86 -6.24
N GLN A 118 2.12 -13.16 -6.56
CA GLN A 118 1.06 -13.78 -7.37
C GLN A 118 -0.08 -14.36 -6.50
N GLY A 119 -0.62 -13.62 -5.56
CA GLY A 119 -1.80 -14.15 -4.87
C GLY A 119 -2.42 -13.28 -3.80
N SER A 120 -3.44 -12.52 -4.17
CA SER A 120 -4.50 -12.15 -3.25
C SER A 120 -5.77 -11.74 -3.99
N SER A 121 -6.88 -11.96 -3.29
CA SER A 121 -8.23 -12.12 -3.79
C SER A 121 -8.89 -10.76 -4.01
N ILE A 122 -9.34 -10.51 -5.23
CA ILE A 122 -10.11 -9.31 -5.59
C ILE A 122 -11.54 -9.44 -5.01
N ARG A 123 -12.06 -8.38 -4.36
CA ARG A 123 -13.50 -8.31 -3.99
C ARG A 123 -14.36 -8.35 -5.26
N VAL A 124 -15.41 -9.18 -5.24
CA VAL A 124 -16.46 -9.22 -6.28
C VAL A 124 -17.66 -8.42 -5.82
#